data_AF-A0A662WN81-F1
#
_entry.id   AF-A0A662WN81-F1
#
_cell.length_a   1.000
_cell.length_b   1.000
_cell.length_c   1.000
_cell.angle_alpha   90.00
_cell.angle_beta   90.00
_cell.angle_gamma   90.00
#
_symmetry.space_group_name_H-M   'P 1'
#
loop_
_entity.id
_entity.type
_entity.pdbx_description
1 polymer ?
#
loop_
_entity_poly.entity_id
_entity_poly.type
_entity_poly.pdbx_seq_one_letter_code
_entity_poly.pdbx_strand_id
1 'polypeptide(L)'
;CTGEKGGTTIVNYLARTMLLELADECKRCVWQFFDAPELCRVACVARGAEQGVDTGKLWQLRAQWLVASEQQRLRTETGLLGCRLQRGLASRNLTGGGASKRAVALASERESCSVTETLGGAEAVDWRRWYRDMHKVRKEIERASYCHILLLLTFCIALRSELTHALQAVKAQAHADKRTRRVQLHCVRWMNRTHRRQAAATNSRQAHNAALSKAELSEQLQSVEAAVHAQAKELFAVRSRALKSLHRVNKQLEGGAQLLREVGTPVDALHACV
;
A
#
# COMPACT_ATOMS: atom_id res chain seq x y z
N CYS A 1 11.21 23.62 -67.25
CA CYS A 1 11.29 22.29 -66.62
C CYS A 1 10.52 21.28 -67.46
N THR A 2 11.17 20.81 -68.52
CA THR A 2 10.71 19.72 -69.38
C THR A 2 11.32 18.44 -68.85
N GLY A 3 10.48 17.52 -68.37
CA GLY A 3 10.90 16.19 -67.92
C GLY A 3 9.69 15.43 -67.39
N GLU A 4 9.54 14.17 -67.80
CA GLU A 4 8.56 13.18 -67.31
C GLU A 4 7.13 13.21 -67.87
N LYS A 5 6.95 13.43 -69.18
CA LYS A 5 5.74 12.99 -69.91
C LYS A 5 5.97 11.77 -70.84
N GLY A 6 7.17 11.18 -70.80
CA GLY A 6 7.54 10.05 -71.66
C GLY A 6 7.17 8.67 -71.12
N GLY A 7 7.11 8.48 -69.80
CA GLY A 7 6.80 7.18 -69.19
C GLY A 7 5.34 6.76 -69.37
N THR A 8 4.40 7.69 -69.24
CA THR A 8 2.96 7.41 -69.37
C THR A 8 2.53 7.18 -70.81
N THR A 9 3.20 7.77 -71.80
CA THR A 9 2.87 7.54 -73.23
C THR A 9 3.34 6.16 -73.71
N ILE A 10 4.52 5.70 -73.28
CA ILE A 10 5.02 4.36 -73.64
C ILE A 10 4.20 3.26 -72.95
N VAL A 11 3.86 3.43 -71.66
CA VAL A 11 2.97 2.50 -70.95
C VAL A 11 1.57 2.48 -71.57
N ASN A 12 1.03 3.65 -71.99
CA ASN A 12 -0.26 3.70 -72.68
C ASN A 12 -0.22 3.10 -74.08
N TYR A 13 0.91 3.18 -74.81
CA TYR A 13 1.02 2.56 -76.13
C TYR A 13 1.15 1.04 -76.01
N LEU A 14 2.04 0.55 -75.14
CA LEU A 14 2.24 -0.88 -74.88
C LEU A 14 0.99 -1.55 -74.28
N ALA A 15 0.30 -0.90 -73.33
CA ALA A 15 -0.95 -1.41 -72.78
C ALA A 15 -2.07 -1.44 -73.83
N ARG A 16 -2.05 -0.56 -74.84
CA ARG A 16 -3.12 -0.49 -75.84
C ARG A 16 -2.91 -1.46 -77.01
N THR A 17 -1.68 -1.75 -77.42
CA THR A 17 -1.41 -2.76 -78.48
C THR A 17 -1.19 -4.17 -77.92
N MET A 18 -0.39 -4.34 -76.85
CA MET A 18 -0.09 -5.69 -76.35
C MET A 18 -1.29 -6.35 -75.66
N LEU A 19 -2.10 -5.62 -74.89
CA LEU A 19 -3.25 -6.23 -74.20
C LEU A 19 -4.37 -6.62 -75.16
N LEU A 20 -4.51 -5.97 -76.32
CA LEU A 20 -5.54 -6.32 -77.31
C LEU A 20 -5.17 -7.59 -78.09
N GLU A 21 -3.87 -7.82 -78.35
CA GLU A 21 -3.35 -8.95 -79.13
C GLU A 21 -3.09 -10.22 -78.31
N LEU A 22 -3.12 -10.13 -76.98
CA LEU A 22 -2.92 -11.28 -76.08
C LEU A 22 -4.12 -12.23 -76.08
N ALA A 23 -3.85 -13.53 -75.92
CA ALA A 23 -4.89 -14.52 -75.64
C ALA A 23 -5.59 -14.22 -74.30
N ASP A 24 -6.85 -14.60 -74.17
CA ASP A 24 -7.71 -14.25 -73.05
C ASP A 24 -7.21 -14.79 -71.71
N GLU A 25 -6.49 -15.93 -71.73
CA GLU A 25 -5.81 -16.50 -70.57
C GLU A 25 -4.70 -15.59 -70.06
N CYS A 26 -3.88 -15.06 -70.98
CA CYS A 26 -2.78 -14.16 -70.64
C CYS A 26 -3.29 -12.80 -70.17
N LYS A 27 -4.36 -12.28 -70.78
CA LYS A 27 -5.04 -11.09 -70.29
C LYS A 27 -5.51 -11.28 -68.85
N ARG A 28 -6.21 -12.39 -68.55
CA ARG A 28 -6.66 -12.70 -67.18
C ARG A 28 -5.50 -12.69 -66.17
N CYS A 29 -4.35 -13.26 -66.51
CA CYS A 29 -3.17 -13.26 -65.64
C CYS A 29 -2.63 -11.85 -65.38
N VAL A 30 -2.48 -11.02 -66.42
CA VAL A 30 -1.95 -9.65 -66.26
C VAL A 30 -2.90 -8.79 -65.44
N TRP A 31 -4.22 -8.93 -65.65
CA TRP A 31 -5.22 -8.14 -64.95
C TRP A 31 -5.29 -8.43 -63.44
N GLN A 32 -4.88 -9.62 -62.98
CA GLN A 32 -4.86 -9.95 -61.55
C GLN A 32 -3.78 -9.18 -60.76
N PHE A 33 -2.76 -8.65 -61.44
CA PHE A 33 -1.67 -7.92 -60.79
C PHE A 33 -1.91 -6.42 -60.64
N PHE A 34 -2.91 -5.86 -61.32
CA PHE A 34 -3.21 -4.43 -61.20
C PHE A 34 -3.93 -4.10 -59.90
N ASP A 35 -3.53 -2.98 -59.30
CA ASP A 35 -4.24 -2.43 -58.15
C ASP A 35 -5.60 -1.83 -58.57
N ALA A 36 -6.52 -1.70 -57.62
CA ALA A 36 -7.85 -1.13 -57.87
C ALA A 36 -7.84 0.20 -58.66
N PRO A 37 -6.96 1.19 -58.36
CA PRO A 37 -6.85 2.40 -59.18
C PRO A 37 -6.32 2.14 -60.61
N GLU A 38 -5.51 1.12 -60.81
CA GLU A 38 -4.90 0.79 -62.10
C GLU A 38 -5.87 0.02 -62.98
N LEU A 39 -6.62 -0.93 -62.41
CA LEU A 39 -7.75 -1.60 -63.06
C LEU A 39 -8.76 -0.59 -63.59
N CYS A 40 -9.13 0.41 -62.77
CA CYS A 40 -10.00 1.50 -63.20
C CYS A 40 -9.41 2.32 -64.36
N ARG A 41 -8.10 2.55 -64.37
CA ARG A 41 -7.43 3.31 -65.44
C ARG A 41 -7.40 2.52 -66.75
N VAL A 42 -7.04 1.23 -66.69
CA VAL A 42 -6.99 0.34 -67.87
C VAL A 42 -8.39 0.19 -68.49
N ALA A 43 -9.41 -0.03 -67.67
CA ALA A 43 -10.82 -0.04 -68.08
C ALA A 43 -11.26 1.25 -68.80
N CYS A 44 -10.79 2.42 -68.33
CA CYS A 44 -11.14 3.70 -68.92
C CYS A 44 -10.37 4.02 -70.22
N VAL A 45 -9.12 3.56 -70.34
CA VAL A 45 -8.20 3.96 -71.43
C VAL A 45 -8.28 3.03 -72.63
N ALA A 46 -8.58 1.75 -72.42
CA ALA A 46 -8.58 0.72 -73.47
C ALA A 46 -9.96 0.09 -73.62
N ARG A 47 -10.91 0.80 -74.25
CA ARG A 47 -12.21 0.23 -74.65
C ARG A 47 -11.95 -0.95 -75.58
N GLY A 48 -12.22 -2.16 -75.11
CA GLY A 48 -11.93 -3.42 -75.82
C GLY A 48 -10.88 -4.31 -75.15
N ALA A 49 -10.04 -3.79 -74.25
CA ALA A 49 -9.10 -4.63 -73.48
C ALA A 49 -9.80 -5.54 -72.45
N GLU A 50 -11.07 -5.24 -72.15
CA GLU A 50 -11.96 -6.08 -71.34
C GLU A 50 -12.58 -7.23 -72.15
N GLN A 51 -12.51 -7.22 -73.49
CA GLN A 51 -13.03 -8.32 -74.30
C GLN A 51 -12.21 -9.59 -74.03
N GLY A 52 -12.92 -10.66 -73.62
CA GLY A 52 -12.33 -11.94 -73.25
C GLY A 52 -12.00 -12.10 -71.75
N VAL A 53 -12.17 -11.03 -70.96
CA VAL A 53 -11.90 -11.04 -69.52
C VAL A 53 -13.21 -10.80 -68.74
N ASP A 54 -13.54 -11.72 -67.85
CA ASP A 54 -14.64 -11.55 -66.90
C ASP A 54 -14.22 -10.54 -65.80
N THR A 55 -14.43 -9.25 -66.09
CA THR A 55 -14.09 -8.15 -65.17
C THR A 55 -14.85 -8.24 -63.87
N GLY A 56 -16.08 -8.77 -63.88
CA GLY A 56 -16.88 -9.01 -62.68
C GLY A 56 -16.18 -9.94 -61.69
N LYS A 57 -15.65 -11.08 -62.18
CA LYS A 57 -14.87 -12.00 -61.34
C LYS A 57 -13.57 -11.40 -60.83
N LEU A 58 -12.87 -10.59 -61.63
CA LEU A 58 -11.65 -9.91 -61.19
C LEU A 58 -11.93 -8.94 -60.03
N TRP A 59 -12.97 -8.12 -60.16
CA TRP A 59 -13.39 -7.22 -59.08
C TRP A 59 -13.83 -7.98 -57.83
N GLN A 60 -14.53 -9.10 -57.99
CA GLN A 60 -14.94 -9.96 -56.88
C GLN A 60 -13.74 -10.56 -56.14
N LEU A 61 -12.77 -11.13 -56.87
CA LEU A 61 -11.53 -11.66 -56.30
C LEU A 61 -10.74 -10.57 -55.56
N ARG A 62 -10.67 -9.36 -56.13
CA ARG A 62 -9.98 -8.23 -55.49
C ARG A 62 -10.69 -7.77 -54.23
N ALA A 63 -12.02 -7.71 -54.23
CA ALA A 63 -12.81 -7.38 -53.05
C ALA A 63 -12.59 -8.41 -51.93
N GLN A 64 -12.60 -9.70 -52.26
CA GLN A 64 -12.31 -10.78 -51.30
C GLN A 64 -10.91 -10.63 -50.71
N TRP A 65 -9.90 -10.34 -51.54
CA TRP A 65 -8.53 -10.13 -51.08
C TRP A 65 -8.40 -8.91 -50.17
N LEU A 66 -9.02 -7.77 -50.51
CA LEU A 66 -9.00 -6.56 -49.69
C LEU A 66 -9.67 -6.78 -48.34
N VAL A 67 -10.82 -7.47 -48.30
CA VAL A 67 -11.50 -7.82 -47.06
C VAL A 67 -10.62 -8.74 -46.20
N ALA A 68 -10.00 -9.75 -46.80
CA ALA A 68 -9.09 -10.65 -46.07
C ALA A 68 -7.86 -9.91 -45.52
N SER A 69 -7.26 -9.02 -46.31
CA SER A 69 -6.11 -8.20 -45.92
C SER A 69 -6.45 -7.23 -44.79
N GLU A 70 -7.59 -6.52 -44.87
CA GLU A 70 -8.03 -5.61 -43.81
C GLU A 70 -8.44 -6.36 -42.54
N GLN A 71 -9.10 -7.52 -42.65
CA GLN A 71 -9.37 -8.39 -41.50
C GLN A 71 -8.07 -8.83 -40.82
N GLN A 72 -7.05 -9.15 -41.60
CA GLN A 72 -5.74 -9.52 -41.06
C GLN A 72 -5.05 -8.32 -40.41
N ARG A 73 -5.09 -7.13 -41.03
CA ARG A 73 -4.53 -5.90 -40.45
C ARG A 73 -5.20 -5.54 -39.13
N LEU A 74 -6.52 -5.62 -39.05
CA LEU A 74 -7.27 -5.41 -37.81
C LEU A 74 -6.87 -6.43 -36.73
N ARG A 75 -6.65 -7.70 -37.08
CA ARG A 75 -6.16 -8.69 -36.11
C ARG A 75 -4.77 -8.34 -35.57
N THR A 76 -3.89 -7.77 -36.38
CA THR A 76 -2.51 -7.42 -35.98
C THR A 76 -2.39 -6.06 -35.30
N GLU A 77 -3.10 -5.02 -35.77
CA GLU A 77 -3.02 -3.65 -35.24
C GLU A 77 -3.80 -3.49 -33.94
N THR A 78 -4.90 -4.22 -33.74
CA THR A 78 -5.70 -4.04 -32.54
C THR A 78 -5.06 -4.68 -31.30
N GLY A 79 -3.99 -5.49 -31.42
CA GLY A 79 -3.34 -6.16 -30.28
C GLY A 79 -4.29 -7.02 -29.42
N LEU A 80 -5.54 -7.18 -29.84
CA LEU A 80 -6.58 -7.93 -29.15
C LEU A 80 -6.39 -9.38 -29.54
N LEU A 81 -5.53 -10.06 -28.78
CA LEU A 81 -5.73 -11.45 -28.42
C LEU A 81 -7.24 -11.69 -28.31
N GLY A 82 -7.74 -12.68 -29.05
CA GLY A 82 -9.15 -12.96 -29.16
C GLY A 82 -9.83 -13.04 -27.80
N CYS A 83 -10.44 -11.94 -27.38
CA CYS A 83 -11.49 -11.95 -26.38
C CYS A 83 -12.72 -12.55 -27.04
N ARG A 84 -12.73 -13.89 -27.14
CA ARG A 84 -13.98 -14.64 -27.06
C ARG A 84 -14.60 -14.28 -25.71
N LEU A 85 -15.39 -13.22 -25.70
CA LEU A 85 -16.35 -12.98 -24.65
C LEU A 85 -17.29 -14.19 -24.65
N GLN A 86 -16.96 -15.16 -23.79
CA GLN A 86 -17.87 -16.14 -23.23
C GLN A 86 -19.08 -15.38 -22.67
N ARG A 87 -20.10 -15.15 -23.52
CA ARG A 87 -21.47 -14.91 -23.04
C ARG A 87 -22.10 -16.23 -22.59
N GLY A 88 -21.43 -16.92 -21.66
CA GLY A 88 -21.82 -18.23 -21.15
C GLY A 88 -22.09 -18.26 -19.64
N LEU A 89 -21.77 -17.21 -18.88
CA LEU A 89 -21.82 -17.28 -17.41
C LEU A 89 -22.41 -16.05 -16.70
N ALA A 90 -23.03 -15.10 -17.41
CA ALA A 90 -23.71 -13.96 -16.78
C ALA A 90 -25.24 -14.05 -16.91
N SER A 91 -25.85 -15.11 -16.36
CA SER A 91 -27.23 -15.13 -15.84
C SER A 91 -27.63 -16.51 -15.30
N ARG A 92 -26.88 -17.06 -14.33
CA ARG A 92 -27.43 -18.07 -13.41
C ARG A 92 -27.65 -17.39 -12.07
N ASN A 93 -28.74 -16.63 -12.01
CA ASN A 93 -29.51 -16.29 -10.82
C ASN A 93 -30.66 -15.44 -11.34
N LEU A 94 -31.81 -16.09 -11.59
CA LEU A 94 -33.17 -15.61 -11.41
C LEU A 94 -34.09 -16.57 -12.20
N THR A 95 -34.97 -17.22 -11.46
CA THR A 95 -36.17 -17.99 -11.87
C THR A 95 -35.94 -19.27 -12.68
N GLY A 96 -35.94 -20.39 -11.96
CA GLY A 96 -36.31 -21.68 -12.51
C GLY A 96 -37.82 -21.80 -12.69
N GLY A 97 -38.21 -22.65 -13.65
CA GLY A 97 -39.54 -23.23 -13.74
C GLY A 97 -40.37 -22.73 -14.93
N GLY A 98 -40.44 -23.53 -15.99
CA GLY A 98 -41.50 -23.40 -17.00
C GLY A 98 -41.04 -23.71 -18.42
N ALA A 99 -41.39 -24.90 -18.89
CA ALA A 99 -41.14 -25.40 -20.24
C ALA A 99 -41.73 -24.50 -21.36
N SER A 100 -41.00 -24.32 -22.47
CA SER A 100 -41.51 -24.66 -23.81
C SER A 100 -40.41 -24.49 -24.87
N LYS A 101 -40.52 -25.34 -25.89
CA LYS A 101 -39.59 -25.60 -26.98
C LYS A 101 -39.43 -24.41 -27.92
N ARG A 102 -38.20 -24.16 -28.40
CA ARG A 102 -37.85 -24.03 -29.83
C ARG A 102 -36.34 -24.15 -30.02
N ALA A 103 -35.92 -25.30 -30.51
CA ALA A 103 -34.62 -25.48 -31.12
C ALA A 103 -34.64 -24.80 -32.49
N VAL A 104 -33.71 -23.88 -32.72
CA VAL A 104 -33.26 -23.54 -34.08
C VAL A 104 -31.85 -24.08 -34.17
N ALA A 105 -31.74 -25.22 -34.84
CA ALA A 105 -30.46 -25.82 -35.19
C ALA A 105 -29.77 -24.93 -36.23
N LEU A 106 -28.61 -24.37 -35.89
CA LEU A 106 -27.65 -23.93 -36.89
C LEU A 106 -26.72 -25.11 -37.15
N ALA A 107 -27.12 -25.90 -38.15
CA ALA A 107 -26.32 -26.98 -38.68
C ALA A 107 -25.03 -26.41 -39.27
N SER A 108 -23.93 -26.99 -38.81
CA SER A 108 -22.60 -26.86 -39.38
C SER A 108 -22.54 -27.71 -40.64
N GLU A 109 -22.48 -27.11 -41.82
CA GLU A 109 -22.01 -27.80 -43.02
C GLU A 109 -20.94 -26.98 -43.74
N ARG A 110 -19.74 -27.56 -43.78
CA ARG A 110 -18.73 -27.33 -44.80
C ARG A 110 -19.37 -27.58 -46.15
N GLU A 111 -19.59 -26.53 -46.93
CA GLU A 111 -19.88 -26.69 -48.36
C GLU A 111 -18.60 -26.37 -49.15
N SER A 112 -17.94 -27.45 -49.55
CA SER A 112 -16.94 -27.48 -50.60
C SER A 112 -17.52 -26.89 -51.88
N CYS A 113 -16.83 -25.92 -52.48
CA CYS A 113 -17.18 -25.38 -53.78
C CYS A 113 -17.05 -26.46 -54.87
N SER A 114 -18.17 -27.01 -55.33
CA SER A 114 -18.27 -27.66 -56.64
C SER A 114 -18.75 -26.63 -57.67
N VAL A 115 -17.91 -26.43 -58.68
CA VAL A 115 -18.24 -25.75 -59.93
C VAL A 115 -19.26 -26.59 -60.69
N THR A 116 -20.47 -26.04 -60.94
CA THR A 116 -21.18 -26.07 -62.24
C THR A 116 -22.52 -25.33 -62.13
N GLU A 117 -22.66 -24.32 -63.01
CA GLU A 117 -23.90 -23.86 -63.65
C GLU A 117 -25.12 -23.43 -62.82
N THR A 118 -25.37 -22.11 -62.80
CA THR A 118 -26.62 -21.55 -63.36
C THR A 118 -26.49 -20.04 -63.53
N LEU A 119 -26.55 -19.60 -64.79
CA LEU A 119 -26.75 -18.21 -65.20
C LEU A 119 -28.12 -17.72 -64.74
N GLY A 120 -28.16 -16.63 -63.96
CA GLY A 120 -29.39 -15.95 -63.60
C GLY A 120 -29.13 -14.60 -62.95
N GLY A 121 -28.92 -13.57 -63.77
CA GLY A 121 -29.06 -12.17 -63.35
C GLY A 121 -28.04 -11.62 -62.35
N ALA A 122 -26.76 -11.62 -62.71
CA ALA A 122 -25.82 -10.69 -62.08
C ALA A 122 -26.15 -9.28 -62.61
N GLU A 123 -27.05 -8.56 -61.94
CA GLU A 123 -27.08 -7.10 -62.05
C GLU A 123 -25.64 -6.63 -61.86
N ALA A 124 -25.08 -6.01 -62.89
CA ALA A 124 -23.72 -5.49 -62.87
C ALA A 124 -23.60 -4.57 -61.64
N VAL A 125 -22.97 -5.07 -60.58
CA VAL A 125 -22.75 -4.32 -59.34
C VAL A 125 -22.15 -2.98 -59.74
N ASP A 126 -22.88 -1.88 -59.50
CA ASP A 126 -22.41 -0.54 -59.82
C ASP A 126 -21.25 -0.21 -58.88
N TRP A 127 -20.05 -0.62 -59.30
CA TRP A 127 -18.82 -0.51 -58.55
C TRP A 127 -18.50 0.94 -58.17
N ARG A 128 -19.03 1.93 -58.92
CA ARG A 128 -18.89 3.35 -58.61
C ARG A 128 -19.73 3.76 -57.40
N ARG A 129 -20.88 3.12 -57.21
CA ARG A 129 -21.74 3.31 -56.03
C ARG A 129 -21.13 2.62 -54.82
N TRP A 130 -20.71 1.36 -54.98
CA TRP A 130 -20.02 0.61 -53.93
C TRP A 130 -18.74 1.31 -53.43
N TYR A 131 -17.90 1.80 -54.34
CA TYR A 131 -16.68 2.54 -53.97
C TYR A 131 -16.99 3.82 -53.19
N ARG A 132 -18.03 4.56 -53.58
CA ARG A 132 -18.48 5.77 -52.86
C ARG A 132 -18.95 5.46 -51.46
N ASP A 133 -19.72 4.39 -51.30
CA ASP A 133 -20.29 4.00 -50.02
C ASP A 133 -19.19 3.47 -49.08
N MET A 134 -18.26 2.67 -49.59
CA MET A 134 -17.08 2.23 -48.83
C MET A 134 -16.17 3.40 -48.42
N HIS A 135 -16.03 4.43 -49.26
CA HIS A 135 -15.24 5.61 -48.94
C HIS A 135 -15.89 6.49 -47.85
N LYS A 136 -17.22 6.49 -47.74
CA LYS A 136 -17.96 7.12 -46.63
C LYS A 136 -17.80 6.33 -45.33
N VAL A 137 -17.97 5.00 -45.40
CA VAL A 137 -17.78 4.09 -44.26
C VAL A 137 -16.37 4.23 -43.67
N ARG A 138 -15.34 4.28 -44.51
CA ARG A 138 -13.96 4.53 -44.07
C ARG A 138 -13.80 5.85 -43.29
N LYS A 139 -14.36 6.95 -43.81
CA LYS A 139 -14.31 8.26 -43.13
C LYS A 139 -15.07 8.26 -41.80
N GLU A 140 -16.17 7.52 -41.70
CA GLU A 140 -16.94 7.39 -40.47
C GLU A 140 -16.18 6.55 -39.42
N ILE A 141 -15.49 5.49 -39.83
CA ILE A 141 -14.61 4.69 -38.96
C ILE A 141 -13.46 5.55 -38.43
N GLU A 142 -12.79 6.33 -39.30
CA GLU A 142 -11.70 7.23 -38.91
C GLU A 142 -12.17 8.32 -37.92
N ARG A 143 -13.38 8.86 -38.11
CA ARG A 143 -14.01 9.79 -37.16
C ARG A 143 -14.36 9.11 -35.83
N ALA A 144 -14.93 7.91 -35.86
CA ALA A 144 -15.28 7.18 -34.66
C ALA A 144 -14.05 6.82 -33.82
N SER A 145 -12.95 6.40 -34.45
CA SER A 145 -11.68 6.14 -33.77
C SER A 145 -11.10 7.41 -33.14
N TYR A 146 -11.19 8.56 -33.83
CA TYR A 146 -10.73 9.83 -33.30
C TYR A 146 -11.56 10.28 -32.08
N CYS A 147 -12.89 10.16 -32.14
CA CYS A 147 -13.77 10.46 -31.00
C CYS A 147 -13.48 9.55 -29.80
N HIS A 148 -13.20 8.26 -30.03
CA HIS A 148 -12.84 7.31 -28.98
C HIS A 148 -11.51 7.69 -28.28
N ILE A 149 -10.50 8.10 -29.05
CA ILE A 149 -9.22 8.57 -28.52
C ILE A 149 -9.41 9.84 -27.68
N LEU A 150 -10.21 10.79 -28.14
CA LEU A 150 -10.51 12.02 -27.37
C LEU A 150 -11.20 11.71 -26.04
N LEU A 151 -12.18 10.80 -26.03
CA LEU A 151 -12.86 10.36 -24.80
C LEU A 151 -11.87 9.75 -23.79
N LEU A 152 -11.00 8.84 -24.25
CA LEU A 152 -9.96 8.26 -23.41
C LEU A 152 -9.01 9.32 -22.85
N LEU A 153 -8.64 10.30 -23.66
CA LEU A 153 -7.74 11.38 -23.24
C LEU A 153 -8.39 12.28 -22.18
N THR A 154 -9.67 12.61 -22.34
CA THR A 154 -10.43 13.35 -21.31
C THR A 154 -10.58 12.56 -20.02
N PHE A 155 -10.81 11.25 -20.09
CA PHE A 155 -10.89 10.37 -18.94
C PHE A 155 -9.55 10.31 -18.17
N CYS A 156 -8.43 10.17 -18.89
CA CYS A 156 -7.09 10.19 -18.30
C CYS A 156 -6.76 11.53 -17.61
N ILE A 157 -7.19 12.66 -18.19
CA ILE A 157 -7.02 13.99 -17.56
C ILE A 157 -7.82 14.09 -16.26
N ALA A 158 -9.07 13.63 -16.25
CA ALA A 158 -9.91 13.61 -15.05
C ALA A 158 -9.27 12.76 -13.93
N LEU A 159 -8.88 11.53 -14.24
CA LEU A 159 -8.18 10.62 -13.32
C LEU A 159 -6.89 11.23 -12.75
N ARG A 160 -6.09 11.89 -13.60
CA ARG A 160 -4.88 12.59 -13.14
C ARG A 160 -5.22 13.66 -12.11
N SER A 161 -6.29 14.43 -12.32
CA SER A 161 -6.70 15.49 -11.39
C SER A 161 -7.15 14.92 -10.03
N GLU A 162 -7.93 13.84 -10.03
CA GLU A 162 -8.37 13.14 -8.81
C GLU A 162 -7.17 12.59 -8.02
N LEU A 163 -6.22 11.94 -8.70
CA LEU A 163 -4.98 11.44 -8.09
C LEU A 163 -4.15 12.57 -7.46
N THR A 164 -4.07 13.73 -8.10
CA THR A 164 -3.36 14.88 -7.52
C THR A 164 -4.03 15.41 -6.26
N HIS A 165 -5.36 15.46 -6.21
CA HIS A 165 -6.10 15.85 -5.02
C HIS A 165 -5.94 14.84 -3.88
N ALA A 166 -6.02 13.54 -4.17
CA ALA A 166 -5.80 12.48 -3.19
C ALA A 166 -4.39 12.56 -2.58
N LEU A 167 -3.36 12.80 -3.40
CA LEU A 167 -1.99 12.99 -2.92
C LEU A 167 -1.84 14.20 -2.01
N GLN A 168 -2.50 15.32 -2.33
CA GLN A 168 -2.48 16.51 -1.47
C GLN A 168 -3.18 16.25 -0.13
N ALA A 169 -4.30 15.53 -0.14
CA ALA A 169 -5.02 15.15 1.08
C ALA A 169 -4.15 14.28 2.00
N VAL A 170 -3.46 13.27 1.45
CA VAL A 170 -2.55 12.41 2.22
C VAL A 170 -1.39 13.22 2.83
N LYS A 171 -0.81 14.17 2.07
CA LYS A 171 0.23 15.06 2.61
C LYS A 171 -0.28 15.93 3.75
N ALA A 172 -1.46 16.52 3.59
CA ALA A 172 -2.09 17.34 4.63
C ALA A 172 -2.34 16.52 5.91
N GLN A 173 -2.85 15.29 5.76
CA GLN A 173 -3.07 14.37 6.88
C GLN A 173 -1.75 14.01 7.60
N ALA A 174 -0.70 13.68 6.86
CA ALA A 174 0.60 13.37 7.46
C ALA A 174 1.18 14.54 8.28
N HIS A 175 0.95 15.78 7.83
CA HIS A 175 1.34 16.97 8.59
C HIS A 175 0.49 17.16 9.85
N ALA A 176 -0.82 16.91 9.78
CA ALA A 176 -1.71 16.96 10.94
C ALA A 176 -1.29 15.92 12.00
N ASP A 177 -1.04 14.67 11.61
CA ASP A 177 -0.62 13.59 12.52
C ASP A 177 0.71 13.93 13.21
N LYS A 178 1.66 14.51 12.48
CA LYS A 178 2.94 14.99 13.04
C LYS A 178 2.72 16.05 14.12
N ARG A 179 1.77 16.97 13.92
CA ARG A 179 1.41 17.99 14.93
C ARG A 179 0.79 17.34 16.16
N THR A 180 -0.16 16.42 15.99
CA THR A 180 -0.81 15.69 17.08
C THR A 180 0.20 14.92 17.93
N ARG A 181 1.13 14.20 17.28
CA ARG A 181 2.20 13.46 17.98
C ARG A 181 3.11 14.38 18.80
N ARG A 182 3.43 15.57 18.30
CA ARG A 182 4.23 16.56 19.04
C ARG A 182 3.51 17.03 20.31
N VAL A 183 2.21 17.30 20.22
CA VAL A 183 1.39 17.71 21.37
C VAL A 183 1.33 16.59 22.41
N GLN A 184 1.05 15.35 21.99
CA GLN A 184 1.03 14.20 22.89
C GLN A 184 2.36 14.01 23.63
N LEU A 185 3.50 14.09 22.92
CA LEU A 185 4.82 14.01 23.53
C LEU A 185 5.08 15.14 24.52
N HIS A 186 4.61 16.36 24.24
CA HIS A 186 4.74 17.48 25.17
C HIS A 186 3.94 17.23 26.47
N CYS A 187 2.71 16.72 26.36
CA CYS A 187 1.89 16.36 27.52
C CYS A 187 2.59 15.30 28.38
N VAL A 188 3.13 14.24 27.78
CA VAL A 188 3.87 13.18 28.50
C VAL A 188 5.11 13.74 29.18
N ARG A 189 5.88 14.61 28.51
CA ARG A 189 7.05 15.27 29.12
C ARG A 189 6.66 16.15 30.30
N TRP A 190 5.58 16.91 30.17
CA TRP A 190 5.07 17.76 31.24
C TRP A 190 4.65 16.94 32.45
N MET A 191 3.88 15.87 32.23
CA MET A 191 3.44 14.94 33.28
C MET A 191 4.62 14.26 34.00
N ASN A 192 5.62 13.80 33.25
CA ASN A 192 6.84 13.24 33.84
C ASN A 192 7.60 14.29 34.67
N ARG A 193 7.65 15.54 34.20
CA ARG A 193 8.30 16.64 34.92
C ARG A 193 7.56 16.97 36.21
N THR A 194 6.23 17.00 36.21
CA THR A 194 5.43 17.24 37.41
C THR A 194 5.54 16.09 38.40
N HIS A 195 5.47 14.84 37.94
CA HIS A 195 5.64 13.67 38.81
C HIS A 195 7.02 13.67 39.50
N ARG A 196 8.10 13.96 38.77
CA ARG A 196 9.44 14.08 39.37
C ARG A 196 9.53 15.19 40.41
N ARG A 197 8.87 16.33 40.18
CA ARG A 197 8.80 17.42 41.16
C ARG A 197 8.02 17.02 42.41
N GLN A 198 6.90 16.33 42.24
CA GLN A 198 6.12 15.79 43.36
C GLN A 198 6.93 14.79 44.17
N ALA A 199 7.60 13.84 43.52
CA ALA A 199 8.48 12.88 44.17
C ALA A 199 9.64 13.56 44.93
N ALA A 200 10.26 14.59 44.35
CA ALA A 200 11.29 15.36 45.03
C ALA A 200 10.74 16.09 46.28
N ALA A 201 9.53 16.66 46.20
CA ALA A 201 8.89 17.33 47.31
C ALA A 201 8.48 16.35 48.43
N THR A 202 7.97 15.16 48.08
CA THR A 202 7.64 14.12 49.06
C THR A 202 8.89 13.58 49.75
N ASN A 203 9.95 13.32 48.99
CA ASN A 203 11.22 12.84 49.54
C ASN A 203 11.86 13.88 50.47
N SER A 204 11.80 15.16 50.11
CA SER A 204 12.27 16.25 50.97
C SER A 204 11.50 16.33 52.29
N ARG A 205 10.16 16.22 52.24
CA ARG A 205 9.33 16.17 53.46
C ARG A 205 9.63 14.96 54.32
N GLN A 206 9.79 13.78 53.71
CA GLN A 206 10.15 12.56 54.44
C GLN A 206 11.53 12.69 55.10
N ALA A 207 12.52 13.26 54.41
CA ALA A 207 13.84 13.51 54.97
C ALA A 207 13.78 14.49 56.15
N HIS A 208 12.97 15.56 56.04
CA HIS A 208 12.78 16.51 57.13
C HIS A 208 12.11 15.86 58.36
N ASN A 209 11.05 15.08 58.15
CA ASN A 209 10.37 14.38 59.24
C ASN A 209 11.29 13.35 59.91
N ALA A 210 12.11 12.62 59.15
CA ALA A 210 13.09 11.69 59.69
C ALA A 210 14.21 12.41 60.48
N ALA A 211 14.58 13.62 60.07
CA ALA A 211 15.53 14.44 60.82
C ALA A 211 14.92 14.92 62.15
N LEU A 212 13.66 15.35 62.15
CA LEU A 212 12.94 15.75 63.36
C LEU A 212 12.78 14.57 64.33
N SER A 213 12.34 13.39 63.85
CA SER A 213 12.21 12.22 64.73
C SER A 213 13.56 11.74 65.29
N LYS A 214 14.64 11.84 64.51
CA LYS A 214 15.99 11.57 65.01
C LYS A 214 16.40 12.57 66.11
N ALA A 215 16.06 13.84 65.95
CA ALA A 215 16.33 14.87 66.96
C ALA A 215 15.55 14.56 68.26
N GLU A 216 14.26 14.25 68.16
CA GLU A 216 13.43 13.84 69.32
C GLU A 216 14.01 12.64 70.06
N LEU A 217 14.43 11.60 69.32
CA LEU A 217 15.07 10.42 69.92
C LEU A 217 16.41 10.78 70.59
N SER A 218 17.18 11.70 70.01
CA SER A 218 18.44 12.16 70.62
C SER A 218 18.21 12.96 71.90
N GLU A 219 17.16 13.77 71.98
CA GLU A 219 16.79 14.48 73.20
C GLU A 219 16.32 13.51 74.30
N GLN A 220 15.51 12.51 73.93
CA GLN A 220 15.10 11.45 74.86
C GLN A 220 16.29 10.67 75.39
N LEU A 221 17.25 10.32 74.52
CA LEU A 221 18.48 9.63 74.92
C LEU A 221 19.29 10.48 75.92
N GLN A 222 19.52 11.76 75.60
CA GLN A 222 20.25 12.66 76.49
C GLN A 222 19.56 12.83 77.86
N SER A 223 18.24 12.89 77.89
CA SER A 223 17.45 12.95 79.12
C SER A 223 17.65 11.68 79.98
N VAL A 224 17.60 10.50 79.36
CA VAL A 224 17.84 9.22 80.03
C VAL A 224 19.29 9.12 80.54
N GLU A 225 20.27 9.51 79.73
CA GLU A 225 21.69 9.54 80.14
C GLU A 225 21.91 10.47 81.34
N ALA A 226 21.30 11.66 81.33
CA ALA A 226 21.35 12.58 82.45
C ALA A 226 20.72 11.99 83.72
N ALA A 227 19.58 11.30 83.60
CA ALA A 227 18.93 10.62 84.71
C ALA A 227 19.78 9.47 85.27
N VAL A 228 20.42 8.66 84.41
CA VAL A 228 21.34 7.60 84.82
C VAL A 228 22.53 8.18 85.57
N HIS A 229 23.12 9.27 85.07
CA HIS A 229 24.23 9.95 85.75
C HIS A 229 23.81 10.52 87.11
N ALA A 230 22.60 11.08 87.23
CA ALA A 230 22.07 11.57 88.49
C ALA A 230 21.88 10.42 89.51
N GLN A 231 21.23 9.33 89.09
CA GLN A 231 21.04 8.14 89.94
C GLN A 231 22.37 7.50 90.35
N ALA A 232 23.34 7.41 89.43
CA ALA A 232 24.66 6.88 89.76
C ALA A 232 25.34 7.73 90.86
N LYS A 233 25.28 9.07 90.76
CA LYS A 233 25.80 9.97 91.80
C LYS A 233 25.11 9.74 93.15
N GLU A 234 23.79 9.59 93.15
CA GLU A 234 23.04 9.30 94.38
C GLU A 234 23.43 7.94 94.99
N LEU A 235 23.55 6.89 94.18
CA LEU A 235 24.01 5.57 94.63
C LEU A 235 25.41 5.63 95.23
N PHE A 236 26.35 6.35 94.61
CA PHE A 236 27.69 6.55 95.17
C PHE A 236 27.63 7.31 96.50
N ALA A 237 26.78 8.32 96.63
CA ALA A 237 26.58 9.07 97.87
C ALA A 237 25.97 8.19 98.99
N VAL A 238 24.98 7.36 98.66
CA VAL A 238 24.40 6.38 99.59
C VAL A 238 25.45 5.37 100.03
N ARG A 239 26.20 4.77 99.09
CA ARG A 239 27.28 3.83 99.40
C ARG A 239 28.34 4.44 100.30
N SER A 240 28.78 5.66 100.01
CA SER A 240 29.75 6.40 100.85
C SER A 240 29.22 6.62 102.27
N ARG A 241 27.95 7.01 102.41
CA ARG A 241 27.28 7.16 103.72
C ARG A 241 27.17 5.82 104.47
N ALA A 242 26.78 4.75 103.77
CA ALA A 242 26.68 3.41 104.35
C ALA A 242 28.04 2.89 104.83
N LEU A 243 29.11 3.04 104.03
CA LEU A 243 30.48 2.67 104.42
C LEU A 243 30.95 3.44 105.65
N LYS A 244 30.67 4.75 105.72
CA LYS A 244 30.99 5.56 106.91
C LYS A 244 30.23 5.07 108.16
N SER A 245 28.95 4.72 108.00
CA SER A 245 28.14 4.17 109.10
C SER A 245 28.68 2.82 109.58
N LEU A 246 28.95 1.90 108.65
CA LEU A 246 29.55 0.59 108.94
C LEU A 246 30.89 0.74 109.65
N HIS A 247 31.75 1.64 109.17
CA HIS A 247 33.04 1.90 109.83
C HIS A 247 32.86 2.40 111.27
N ARG A 248 31.88 3.28 111.54
CA ARG A 248 31.56 3.72 112.91
C ARG A 248 31.12 2.56 113.78
N VAL A 249 30.21 1.71 113.30
CA VAL A 249 29.75 0.51 114.02
C VAL A 249 30.92 -0.44 114.29
N ASN A 250 31.76 -0.70 113.29
CA ASN A 250 32.92 -1.58 113.44
C ASN A 250 33.90 -1.05 114.51
N LYS A 251 34.16 0.27 114.51
CA LYS A 251 34.99 0.93 115.52
C LYS A 251 34.37 0.85 116.93
N GLN A 252 33.05 0.98 117.03
CA GLN A 252 32.35 0.81 118.32
C GLN A 252 32.45 -0.63 118.83
N LEU A 253 32.30 -1.63 117.94
CA LEU A 253 32.45 -3.04 118.28
C LEU A 253 33.89 -3.39 118.70
N GLU A 254 34.89 -2.89 117.97
CA GLU A 254 36.31 -3.04 118.33
C GLU A 254 36.61 -2.46 119.72
N GLY A 255 36.12 -1.25 120.01
CA GLY A 255 36.25 -0.62 121.32
C GLY A 255 35.55 -1.40 122.44
N GLY A 256 34.32 -1.88 122.20
CA GLY A 256 33.59 -2.73 123.14
C GLY A 256 34.29 -4.07 123.39
N ALA A 257 34.82 -4.70 122.34
CA ALA A 257 35.59 -5.94 122.45
C ALA A 257 36.93 -5.74 123.21
N GLN A 258 37.52 -4.55 123.14
CA GLN A 258 38.69 -4.19 123.93
C GLN A 258 38.33 -4.03 125.41
N LEU A 259 37.25 -3.31 125.73
CA LEU A 259 36.75 -3.18 127.10
C LEU A 259 36.42 -4.55 127.73
N LEU A 260 35.78 -5.45 126.98
CA LEU A 260 35.51 -6.82 127.46
C LEU A 260 36.78 -7.62 127.73
N ARG A 261 37.85 -7.43 126.93
CA ARG A 261 39.16 -8.04 127.21
C ARG A 261 39.82 -7.47 128.46
N GLU A 262 39.66 -6.18 128.73
CA GLU A 262 40.17 -5.50 129.93
C GLU A 262 39.41 -5.90 131.21
N VAL A 263 38.14 -6.29 131.11
CA VAL A 263 37.35 -6.82 132.25
C VAL A 263 37.60 -8.32 132.47
N GLY A 264 37.94 -9.06 131.41
CA GLY A 264 38.25 -10.48 131.44
C GLY A 264 39.67 -10.85 131.89
N THR A 265 40.54 -9.88 132.19
CA THR A 265 41.83 -10.17 132.84
C THR A 265 41.58 -10.53 134.31
N PRO A 266 41.90 -11.76 134.75
CA PRO A 266 41.68 -12.19 136.12
C PRO A 266 42.50 -11.35 137.10
N VAL A 267 41.90 -11.15 138.27
CA VAL A 267 42.42 -10.45 139.46
C VAL A 267 43.60 -11.22 140.08
N ASP A 268 44.68 -11.42 139.32
CA ASP A 268 45.86 -12.19 139.76
C ASP A 268 47.12 -11.32 139.94
N ALA A 269 46.99 -9.99 139.86
CA ALA A 269 48.13 -9.05 139.98
C ALA A 269 48.07 -8.14 141.23
N LEU A 270 47.37 -8.54 142.29
CA LEU A 270 47.34 -7.81 143.57
C LEU A 270 47.78 -8.65 144.78
N HIS A 271 48.56 -9.71 144.57
CA HIS A 271 49.23 -10.50 145.63
C HIS A 271 50.73 -10.66 145.34
N ALA A 272 51.46 -9.55 145.34
CA ALA A 272 52.91 -9.42 145.57
C ALA A 272 53.23 -7.93 145.32
N CYS A 273 53.65 -7.10 146.25
CA CYS A 273 54.59 -7.33 147.33
C CYS A 273 54.20 -6.52 148.58
N VAL A 274 54.13 -7.23 149.70
CA VAL A 274 54.66 -6.77 151.00
C VAL A 274 56.19 -6.78 150.91
#